data_AF-A0A9E2NBF6-F1
#
_entry.id   AF-A0A9E2NBF6-F1
#
_cell.length_a   1.000
_cell.length_b   1.000
_cell.length_c   1.000
_cell.angle_alpha   90.00
_cell.angle_beta   90.00
_cell.angle_gamma   90.00
#
_symmetry.space_group_name_H-M   'P 1'
#
loop_
_entity.id
_entity.type
_entity.pdbx_description
1 polymer ?
#
loop_
_entity_poly.entity_id
_entity_poly.type
_entity_poly.pdbx_seq_one_letter_code
_entity_poly.pdbx_strand_id
1 'polypeptide(L)'
;MIKQSATKAGLLALALATLSPQLASAQSLNTREWTFVIGRSVPLTRGERSSIRYLIPGVDMSRVSATNSGKLRGVLHSDRSDSYKRNQIKWLLKR
;
A
#
# COMPACT_ATOMS: atom_id res chain seq x y z
N MET A 1 21.69 -31.93 -58.18
CA MET A 1 21.23 -31.04 -59.26
C MET A 1 20.52 -29.85 -58.62
N ILE A 2 20.93 -28.65 -59.04
CA ILE A 2 20.70 -27.33 -58.44
C ILE A 2 19.37 -26.75 -58.93
N LYS A 3 18.57 -26.15 -58.04
CA LYS A 3 17.70 -25.00 -58.39
C LYS A 3 17.62 -24.03 -57.21
N GLN A 4 18.52 -23.06 -57.21
CA GLN A 4 18.31 -21.75 -56.59
C GLN A 4 17.50 -20.90 -57.58
N SER A 5 16.51 -20.14 -57.11
CA SER A 5 16.05 -18.92 -57.78
C SER A 5 15.31 -18.05 -56.77
N ALA A 6 16.06 -17.16 -56.12
CA ALA A 6 15.54 -16.04 -55.38
C ALA A 6 15.37 -14.87 -56.34
N THR A 7 14.18 -14.25 -56.43
CA THR A 7 14.05 -12.79 -56.65
C THR A 7 12.58 -12.36 -56.63
N LYS A 8 12.19 -11.65 -55.57
CA LYS A 8 11.22 -10.55 -55.68
C LYS A 8 11.59 -9.50 -54.64
N ALA A 9 12.49 -8.61 -55.06
CA ALA A 9 12.80 -7.39 -54.36
C ALA A 9 11.62 -6.42 -54.56
N GLY A 10 10.84 -6.20 -53.50
CA GLY A 10 9.96 -5.06 -53.37
C GLY A 10 10.57 -4.10 -52.35
N LEU A 11 11.28 -3.10 -52.88
CA LEU A 11 11.86 -1.97 -52.14
C LEU A 11 10.79 -0.88 -51.94
N LEU A 12 10.98 -0.02 -50.92
CA LEU A 12 10.14 1.09 -50.42
C LEU A 12 9.14 0.68 -49.31
N ALA A 13 9.11 1.28 -48.12
CA ALA A 13 9.54 2.61 -47.73
C ALA A 13 9.84 2.74 -46.23
N LEU A 14 10.69 3.73 -45.94
CA LEU A 14 10.69 4.59 -44.76
C LEU A 14 11.24 4.04 -43.42
N ALA A 15 12.54 4.24 -43.26
CA ALA A 15 13.13 4.52 -41.96
C ALA A 15 12.39 5.67 -41.26
N LEU A 16 11.96 5.44 -40.01
CA LEU A 16 11.73 6.52 -39.07
C LEU A 16 12.32 6.14 -37.71
N ALA A 17 13.52 6.69 -37.50
CA ALA A 17 14.06 7.20 -36.24
C ALA A 17 13.68 6.48 -34.94
N THR A 18 14.69 5.82 -34.38
CA THR A 18 15.12 5.98 -32.99
C THR A 18 14.44 7.13 -32.23
N LEU A 19 13.55 6.83 -31.31
CA LEU A 19 13.33 7.66 -30.13
C LEU A 19 12.80 6.78 -29.00
N SER A 20 13.73 6.25 -28.21
CA SER A 20 13.41 5.89 -26.82
C SER A 20 13.65 7.14 -25.96
N PRO A 21 12.60 7.83 -25.50
CA PRO A 21 12.65 8.50 -24.22
C PRO A 21 12.08 7.56 -23.16
N GLN A 22 12.97 7.13 -22.29
CA GLN A 22 12.69 6.64 -20.95
C GLN A 22 11.65 7.56 -20.28
N LEU A 23 10.38 7.12 -20.24
CA LEU A 23 9.34 7.77 -19.45
C LEU A 23 9.61 7.46 -17.97
N ALA A 24 10.49 8.28 -17.42
CA ALA A 24 10.67 8.43 -15.99
C ALA A 24 9.35 8.89 -15.35
N SER A 25 8.92 8.14 -14.34
CA SER A 25 8.23 8.62 -13.14
C SER A 25 7.05 9.58 -13.33
N ALA A 26 5.88 9.03 -13.67
CA ALA A 26 4.62 9.56 -13.16
C ALA A 26 4.26 8.81 -11.87
N GLN A 27 4.80 9.34 -10.77
CA GLN A 27 4.29 9.27 -9.39
C GLN A 27 3.33 8.11 -9.11
N SER A 28 3.81 7.08 -8.41
CA SER A 28 2.93 6.31 -7.54
C SER A 28 2.36 7.30 -6.53
N LEU A 29 1.20 7.85 -6.85
CA LEU A 29 0.35 8.49 -5.88
C LEU A 29 0.09 7.40 -4.84
N ASN A 30 0.81 7.46 -3.74
CA ASN A 30 0.44 6.84 -2.48
C ASN A 30 -0.78 7.60 -1.94
N THR A 31 -1.82 7.75 -2.77
CA THR A 31 -3.17 7.92 -2.30
C THR A 31 -3.49 6.60 -1.63
N ARG A 32 -3.18 6.55 -0.33
CA ARG A 32 -3.83 5.61 0.58
C ARG A 32 -5.31 5.81 0.34
N GLU A 33 -5.91 4.96 -0.50
CA GLU A 33 -7.35 4.86 -0.60
C GLU A 33 -7.82 4.49 0.80
N TRP A 34 -8.26 5.50 1.54
CA TRP A 34 -8.98 5.29 2.77
C TRP A 34 -10.37 4.83 2.33
N THR A 35 -10.53 3.52 2.09
CA THR A 35 -11.86 2.95 1.82
C THR A 35 -12.70 3.14 3.07
N PHE A 36 -13.49 4.21 3.10
CA PHE A 36 -14.43 4.50 4.18
C PHE A 36 -15.68 3.66 3.95
N VAL A 37 -15.60 2.37 4.32
CA VAL A 37 -16.77 1.48 4.29
C VAL A 37 -17.59 1.74 5.55
N ILE A 38 -18.67 2.50 5.41
CA ILE A 38 -19.64 2.70 6.49
C ILE A 38 -20.28 1.34 6.83
N GLY A 39 -20.19 0.93 8.09
CA GLY A 39 -20.86 -0.27 8.60
C GLY A 39 -20.03 -1.57 8.63
N ARG A 40 -18.79 -1.58 8.11
CA ARG A 40 -17.90 -2.76 8.21
C ARG A 40 -16.68 -2.45 9.05
N SER A 41 -16.43 -3.26 10.07
CA SER A 41 -15.20 -3.18 10.86
C SER A 41 -13.97 -3.44 9.98
N VAL A 42 -13.21 -2.38 9.70
CA VAL A 42 -11.97 -2.46 8.91
C VAL A 42 -10.82 -2.86 9.85
N PRO A 43 -10.07 -3.94 9.56
CA PRO A 43 -8.93 -4.32 10.41
C PRO A 43 -7.86 -3.22 10.41
N LEU A 44 -7.03 -3.20 11.46
CA LEU A 44 -5.89 -2.29 11.52
C LEU A 44 -4.88 -2.60 10.40
N THR A 45 -4.41 -1.56 9.74
CA THR A 45 -3.37 -1.64 8.72
C THR A 45 -2.03 -2.06 9.31
N ARG A 46 -1.09 -2.53 8.48
CA ARG A 46 0.26 -2.89 8.92
C ARG A 46 0.96 -1.74 9.66
N GLY A 47 0.80 -0.51 9.17
CA GLY A 47 1.39 0.69 9.79
C GLY A 47 0.84 0.93 11.19
N GLU A 48 -0.48 0.91 11.33
CA GLU A 48 -1.14 1.09 12.64
C GLU A 48 -0.73 0.00 13.63
N ARG A 49 -0.60 -1.24 13.15
CA ARG A 49 -0.17 -2.34 14.01
C ARG A 49 1.26 -2.15 14.51
N SER A 50 2.15 -1.65 13.66
CA SER A 50 3.53 -1.30 14.06
C SER A 50 3.56 -0.14 15.07
N SER A 51 2.76 0.91 14.87
CA SER A 51 2.69 2.04 15.81
C SER A 51 2.17 1.63 17.18
N ILE A 52 1.17 0.73 17.23
CA ILE A 52 0.68 0.18 18.50
C ILE A 52 1.75 -0.68 19.19
N ARG A 53 2.50 -1.49 18.43
CA ARG A 53 3.61 -2.29 18.98
C ARG A 53 4.77 -1.42 19.50
N TYR A 54 5.01 -0.28 18.86
CA TYR A 54 5.95 0.72 19.35
C TYR A 54 5.49 1.32 20.68
N LEU A 55 4.21 1.69 20.78
CA LEU A 55 3.64 2.23 22.02
C LEU A 55 3.59 1.19 23.14
N ILE A 56 3.24 -0.06 22.83
CA ILE A 56 3.14 -1.15 23.81
C ILE A 56 3.96 -2.34 23.31
N PRO A 57 5.23 -2.43 23.70
CA PRO A 57 6.06 -3.58 23.37
C PRO A 57 5.43 -4.87 23.89
N GLY A 58 5.48 -5.94 23.09
CA GLY A 58 4.94 -7.25 23.46
C GLY A 58 3.41 -7.40 23.33
N VAL A 59 2.71 -6.39 22.81
CA VAL A 59 1.27 -6.50 22.55
C VAL A 59 0.96 -7.54 21.47
N ASP A 60 0.06 -8.48 21.79
CA ASP A 60 -0.45 -9.46 20.84
C ASP A 60 -1.53 -8.84 19.95
N MET A 61 -1.11 -8.44 18.75
CA MET A 61 -1.99 -7.81 17.77
C MET A 61 -2.98 -8.78 17.13
N SER A 62 -2.86 -10.09 17.36
CA SER A 62 -3.77 -11.11 16.83
C SER A 62 -5.09 -11.15 17.60
N ARG A 63 -5.07 -10.69 18.86
CA ARG A 63 -6.25 -10.60 19.73
C ARG A 63 -7.09 -9.34 19.51
N VAL A 64 -6.61 -8.43 18.66
CA VAL A 64 -7.30 -7.18 18.37
C VAL A 64 -8.45 -7.45 17.41
N SER A 65 -9.68 -7.48 17.94
CA SER A 65 -10.89 -7.56 17.12
C SER A 65 -11.01 -6.37 16.17
N ALA A 66 -11.52 -6.62 14.97
CA ALA A 66 -11.86 -5.57 14.00
C ALA A 66 -12.88 -4.57 14.57
N THR A 67 -13.72 -4.95 15.53
CA THR A 67 -14.65 -4.03 16.20
C THR A 67 -13.92 -2.95 16.99
N ASN A 68 -12.75 -3.26 17.55
CA ASN A 68 -11.96 -2.33 18.33
C ASN A 68 -10.97 -1.51 17.48
N SER A 69 -10.81 -1.83 16.20
CA SER A 69 -9.86 -1.13 15.31
C SER A 69 -10.17 0.35 15.18
N GLY A 70 -11.45 0.74 15.05
CA GLY A 70 -11.86 2.14 14.96
C GLY A 70 -11.53 2.93 16.22
N LYS A 71 -11.73 2.33 17.39
CA LYS A 71 -11.36 2.95 18.68
C LYS A 71 -9.85 3.10 18.81
N LEU A 72 -9.10 2.06 18.46
CA LEU A 72 -7.64 2.09 18.48
C LEU A 72 -7.06 3.11 17.51
N ARG A 73 -7.63 3.22 16.30
CA ARG A 73 -7.28 4.24 15.31
C ARG A 73 -7.54 5.65 15.85
N GLY A 74 -8.70 5.88 16.47
CA GLY A 74 -9.01 7.15 17.12
C GLY A 74 -7.99 7.54 18.19
N VAL A 75 -7.56 6.58 19.02
CA VAL A 75 -6.50 6.84 20.01
C VAL A 75 -5.15 7.09 19.34
N LEU A 76 -4.78 6.29 18.34
CA LEU A 76 -3.48 6.39 17.66
C LEU A 76 -3.28 7.75 16.98
N HIS A 77 -4.32 8.24 16.30
CA HIS A 77 -4.33 9.51 15.57
C HIS A 77 -4.78 10.71 16.42
N SER A 78 -5.07 10.52 17.71
CA SER A 78 -5.37 11.63 18.61
C SER A 78 -4.12 12.50 18.85
N ASP A 79 -4.33 13.80 19.08
CA ASP A 79 -3.25 14.75 19.42
C ASP A 79 -2.87 14.70 20.91
N ARG A 80 -2.84 13.49 21.48
CA ARG A 80 -2.53 13.26 22.90
C ARG A 80 -1.12 12.71 23.05
N SER A 81 -0.55 12.88 24.23
CA SER A 81 0.77 12.34 24.55
C SER A 81 0.82 10.82 24.41
N ASP A 82 2.00 10.29 24.09
CA ASP A 82 2.21 8.84 23.97
C ASP A 82 1.88 8.09 25.26
N SER A 83 2.11 8.69 26.43
CA SER A 83 1.73 8.10 27.72
C SER A 83 0.21 7.90 27.84
N TYR A 84 -0.58 8.88 27.39
CA TYR A 84 -2.03 8.78 27.34
C TYR A 84 -2.47 7.70 26.35
N LYS A 85 -1.90 7.69 25.15
CA LYS A 85 -2.22 6.69 24.10
C LYS A 85 -1.94 5.28 24.59
N ARG A 86 -0.79 5.04 25.23
CA ARG A 86 -0.45 3.73 25.83
C ARG A 86 -1.49 3.28 26.84
N ASN A 87 -1.89 4.15 27.76
CA ASN A 87 -2.86 3.80 28.79
C ASN A 87 -4.23 3.48 28.20
N GLN A 88 -4.68 4.26 27.22
CA GLN A 88 -5.95 4.00 26.54
C GLN A 88 -5.94 2.73 25.72
N ILE A 89 -4.87 2.47 24.96
CA ILE A 89 -4.76 1.22 24.20
C ILE A 89 -4.73 0.02 25.16
N LYS A 90 -3.98 0.08 26.27
CA LYS A 90 -3.99 -0.99 27.29
C LYS A 90 -5.40 -1.25 27.84
N TRP A 91 -6.18 -0.21 28.09
CA TRP A 91 -7.55 -0.34 28.57
C TRP A 91 -8.47 -0.99 27.54
N LEU A 92 -8.36 -0.59 26.27
CA LEU A 92 -9.12 -1.17 25.16
C LEU A 92 -8.79 -2.64 24.88
N LEU A 93 -7.56 -3.08 25.18
CA LEU A 93 -7.11 -4.46 24.95
C LEU A 93 -7.33 -5.41 26.12
N LYS A 94 -7.59 -4.89 27.33
CA LYS A 94 -7.89 -5.70 28.53
C LYS A 94 -9.36 -6.10 28.65
N ARG A 95 -10.23 -5.53 27.82
CA ARG A 95 -11.68 -5.69 27.85
C ARG A 95 -12.12 -6.76 26.87
#